data_AF-A0A965UTM1-F1
#
_entry.id   AF-A0A965UTM1-F1
#
_cell.length_a   1.000
_cell.length_b   1.000
_cell.length_c   1.000
_cell.angle_alpha   90.00
_cell.angle_beta   90.00
_cell.angle_gamma   90.00
#
_symmetry.space_group_name_H-M   'P 1'
#
loop_
_entity.id
_entity.type
_entity.pdbx_description
1 polymer ?
#
loop_
_entity_poly.entity_id
_entity_poly.type
_entity_poly.pdbx_seq_one_letter_code
_entity_poly.pdbx_strand_id
1 'polypeptide(L)'
;MGDPPEWLDDGARRAWLIFAAELPWLEQADRTTLELASRIAAEMRADFSQLTGAKIGHLRACLTEMGATPAARSKVKASDDGDKDDDPAAKYLI
;
A
#
# COMPACT_ATOMS: atom_id res chain seq x y z
N MET A 1 7.32 5.31 7.44
CA MET A 1 6.54 4.30 8.20
C MET A 1 7.29 3.85 9.46
N GLY A 2 6.61 3.36 10.51
CA GLY A 2 7.21 2.92 11.78
C GLY A 2 6.90 1.46 12.13
N ASP A 3 7.24 1.05 13.35
CA ASP A 3 7.11 -0.35 13.81
C ASP A 3 5.67 -0.89 13.76
N PRO A 4 5.51 -2.22 13.64
CA PRO A 4 4.21 -2.89 13.71
C PRO A 4 3.54 -2.60 15.06
N PRO A 5 2.21 -2.38 15.10
CA PRO A 5 1.49 -2.25 16.36
C PRO A 5 1.70 -3.46 17.29
N GLU A 6 1.76 -3.21 18.60
CA GLU A 6 2.08 -4.24 19.60
C GLU A 6 1.04 -5.37 19.64
N TRP A 7 -0.21 -5.08 19.29
CA TRP A 7 -1.34 -6.01 19.30
C TRP A 7 -1.44 -6.92 18.08
N LEU A 8 -0.54 -6.79 17.09
CA LEU A 8 -0.50 -7.73 15.97
C LEU A 8 0.12 -9.06 16.41
N ASP A 9 -0.52 -10.16 16.01
CA ASP A 9 0.05 -11.50 16.10
C ASP A 9 1.31 -11.64 15.24
N ASP A 10 2.08 -12.70 15.47
CA ASP A 10 3.38 -12.92 14.81
C ASP A 10 3.27 -13.00 13.28
N GLY A 11 2.17 -13.56 12.76
CA GLY A 11 1.93 -13.69 11.33
C GLY A 11 1.69 -12.33 10.69
N ALA A 12 0.81 -11.53 11.29
CA ALA A 12 0.49 -10.18 10.85
C ALA A 12 1.69 -9.24 11.02
N ARG A 13 2.45 -9.37 12.12
CA ARG A 13 3.68 -8.61 12.34
C ARG A 13 4.74 -8.91 11.27
N ARG A 14 4.92 -10.18 10.90
CA ARG A 14 5.82 -10.56 9.81
C ARG A 14 5.33 -10.01 8.46
N ALA A 15 4.02 -10.05 8.21
CA ALA A 15 3.44 -9.48 7.01
C ALA A 15 3.65 -7.96 6.92
N TRP A 16 3.47 -7.23 8.02
CA TRP A 16 3.74 -5.80 8.12
C TRP A 16 5.17 -5.47 7.70
N LEU A 17 6.15 -6.16 8.28
CA LEU A 17 7.57 -5.90 8.01
C LEU A 17 7.93 -6.16 6.54
N ILE A 18 7.35 -7.20 5.93
CA ILE A 18 7.53 -7.49 4.50
C ILE A 18 6.97 -6.36 3.65
N PHE A 19 5.72 -5.96 3.89
CA PHE A 19 5.11 -4.87 3.11
C PHE A 19 5.83 -3.54 3.30
N ALA A 20 6.26 -3.21 4.52
CA ALA A 20 7.03 -2.00 4.79
C ALA A 20 8.39 -2.00 4.05
N ALA A 21 9.02 -3.16 3.88
CA ALA A 21 10.25 -3.30 3.11
C ALA A 21 10.01 -3.22 1.58
N GLU A 22 8.89 -3.76 1.10
CA GLU A 22 8.55 -3.79 -0.33
C GLU A 22 7.93 -2.48 -0.86
N LEU A 23 7.34 -1.69 0.04
CA LEU A 23 6.59 -0.47 -0.27
C LEU A 23 7.20 0.72 0.51
N PRO A 24 8.43 1.15 0.17
CA PRO A 24 9.16 2.17 0.94
C PRO A 24 8.52 3.57 0.91
N TRP A 25 7.54 3.81 0.02
CA TRP A 25 6.81 5.07 -0.10
C TRP A 25 5.65 5.21 0.90
N LEU A 26 5.32 4.18 1.69
CA LEU A 26 4.20 4.26 2.63
C LEU A 26 4.48 5.21 3.80
N GLU A 27 3.48 6.00 4.14
CA GLU A 27 3.53 7.00 5.19
C GLU A 27 2.77 6.57 6.44
N GLN A 28 2.69 7.45 7.44
CA GLN A 28 1.89 7.19 8.64
C GLN A 28 0.39 7.05 8.33
N ALA A 29 -0.11 7.76 7.32
CA ALA A 29 -1.51 7.70 6.91
C ALA A 29 -1.93 6.30 6.43
N ASP A 30 -1.00 5.54 5.83
CA ASP A 30 -1.28 4.21 5.29
C ASP A 30 -1.30 3.11 6.36
N ARG A 31 -0.93 3.41 7.60
CA ARG A 31 -0.76 2.40 8.67
C ARG A 31 -2.01 1.56 8.90
N THR A 32 -3.20 2.17 8.86
CA THR A 32 -4.47 1.45 9.05
C THR A 32 -4.73 0.45 7.92
N THR A 33 -4.50 0.87 6.67
CA THR A 33 -4.63 0.00 5.50
C THR A 33 -3.58 -1.10 5.50
N LEU A 34 -2.35 -0.79 5.90
CA LEU A 34 -1.30 -1.78 6.06
C LEU A 34 -1.64 -2.80 7.16
N GLU A 35 -2.22 -2.37 8.28
CA GLU A 35 -2.62 -3.27 9.36
C GLU A 35 -3.63 -4.31 8.86
N LEU A 36 -4.68 -3.85 8.17
CA LEU A 36 -5.70 -4.71 7.60
C LEU A 36 -5.11 -5.69 6.57
N ALA A 37 -4.29 -5.20 5.65
CA ALA A 37 -3.61 -6.02 4.66
C ALA A 37 -2.72 -7.08 5.32
N SER A 38 -2.01 -6.71 6.38
CA SER A 38 -1.12 -7.60 7.13
C SER A 38 -1.87 -8.74 7.80
N ARG A 39 -3.03 -8.46 8.40
CA ARG A 39 -3.91 -9.47 9.02
C ARG A 39 -4.44 -10.47 7.97
N ILE A 40 -4.94 -9.98 6.84
CA ILE A 40 -5.46 -10.85 5.77
C ILE A 40 -4.32 -11.67 5.13
N ALA A 41 -3.15 -11.06 4.93
CA ALA A 41 -1.98 -11.75 4.39
C ALA A 41 -1.47 -12.85 5.34
N ALA A 42 -1.54 -12.64 6.67
CA ALA A 42 -1.20 -13.66 7.65
C ALA A 42 -2.13 -14.87 7.56
N GLU A 43 -3.44 -14.64 7.50
CA GLU A 43 -4.44 -15.70 7.31
C GLU A 43 -4.22 -16.46 5.99
N MET A 44 -4.00 -15.74 4.90
CA MET A 44 -3.72 -16.31 3.58
C MET A 44 -2.49 -17.22 3.59
N ARG A 45 -1.44 -16.85 4.33
CA ARG A 45 -0.18 -17.60 4.43
C ARG A 45 -0.29 -18.77 5.41
N ALA A 46 -1.18 -18.69 6.40
CA ALA A 46 -1.44 -19.78 7.33
C ALA A 46 -2.24 -20.90 6.66
N ASP A 47 -3.34 -20.56 5.98
CA ASP A 47 -4.14 -21.52 5.21
C ASP A 47 -4.94 -20.80 4.12
N PHE A 48 -4.46 -20.90 2.88
CA PHE A 48 -5.13 -20.31 1.73
C PHE A 48 -6.53 -20.90 1.48
N SER A 49 -6.77 -22.17 1.85
CA SER A 49 -8.02 -22.87 1.57
C SER A 49 -9.22 -22.30 2.35
N GLN A 50 -8.95 -21.66 3.48
CA GLN A 50 -9.97 -21.04 4.34
C GLN A 50 -10.25 -19.58 3.97
N LEU A 51 -9.49 -19.01 3.04
CA LEU A 51 -9.64 -17.61 2.68
C LEU A 51 -10.87 -17.40 1.80
N THR A 52 -11.82 -16.60 2.29
CA THR A 52 -13.04 -16.31 1.53
C THR A 52 -12.74 -15.39 0.34
N GLY A 53 -13.56 -15.49 -0.72
CA GLY A 53 -13.48 -14.59 -1.86
C GLY A 53 -13.58 -13.10 -1.49
N ALA A 54 -14.34 -12.77 -0.43
CA ALA A 54 -14.44 -11.41 0.09
C ALA A 54 -13.10 -10.91 0.67
N LYS A 55 -12.40 -11.75 1.45
CA LYS A 55 -11.08 -11.42 2.00
C LYS A 55 -10.04 -11.27 0.90
N ILE A 56 -10.08 -12.12 -0.12
CA ILE A 56 -9.23 -11.99 -1.32
C ILE A 56 -9.49 -10.65 -2.01
N GLY A 57 -10.76 -10.28 -2.20
CA GLY A 57 -11.17 -8.99 -2.76
C GLY A 57 -10.63 -7.80 -1.94
N HIS A 58 -10.79 -7.84 -0.62
CA HIS A 58 -10.31 -6.79 0.28
C HIS A 58 -8.78 -6.67 0.25
N LEU A 59 -8.05 -7.79 0.27
CA LEU A 59 -6.58 -7.75 0.17
C LEU A 59 -6.13 -7.10 -1.14
N ARG A 60 -6.76 -7.44 -2.27
CA ARG A 60 -6.47 -6.80 -3.56
C ARG A 60 -6.77 -5.30 -3.55
N ALA A 61 -7.83 -4.86 -2.86
CA ALA A 61 -8.17 -3.45 -2.71
C ALA A 61 -7.08 -2.71 -1.91
N CYS A 62 -6.70 -3.21 -0.73
CA CYS A 62 -5.63 -2.62 0.07
C CYS A 62 -4.30 -2.53 -0.71
N LEU A 63 -3.93 -3.59 -1.45
CA LEU A 63 -2.71 -3.58 -2.27
C LEU A 63 -2.77 -2.55 -3.41
N THR A 64 -3.95 -2.30 -3.97
CA THR A 64 -4.14 -1.29 -5.01
C THR A 64 -4.01 0.11 -4.42
N GLU A 65 -4.65 0.36 -3.28
CA GLU A 65 -4.61 1.64 -2.55
C GLU A 65 -3.18 2.00 -2.12
N MET A 66 -2.42 1.03 -1.61
CA MET A 66 -1.03 1.21 -1.17
C MET A 66 0.00 1.29 -2.33
N GLY A 67 -0.43 1.30 -3.59
CA GLY A 67 0.50 1.36 -4.73
C GLY A 67 1.29 0.07 -4.98
N ALA A 68 0.91 -1.06 -4.36
CA ALA A 68 1.66 -2.31 -4.39
C ALA A 68 1.54 -3.10 -5.71
N THR A 69 0.68 -2.66 -6.64
CA THR A 69 0.52 -3.28 -7.96
C THR A 69 1.32 -2.54 -9.04
N PRO A 70 1.74 -3.19 -10.15
CA PRO A 70 2.49 -2.51 -11.21
C PRO A 70 1.77 -1.27 -11.77
N ALA A 71 0.44 -1.36 -11.96
CA ALA A 71 -0.37 -0.25 -12.46
C ALA A 71 -0.47 0.92 -11.47
N ALA A 72 -0.55 0.63 -10.17
CA ALA A 72 -0.61 1.67 -9.15
C ALA A 72 0.77 2.28 -8.86
N ARG A 73 1.85 1.48 -8.94
CA ARG A 73 3.23 1.95 -8.75
C ARG A 73 3.64 3.02 -9.75
N SER A 74 3.17 2.93 -10.99
CA SER A 74 3.40 3.99 -12.00
C SER A 74 2.78 5.33 -11.61
N LYS A 75 1.68 5.34 -10.84
CA LYS A 75 1.03 6.57 -10.35
C LYS A 75 1.75 7.17 -9.15
N VAL A 76 2.24 6.32 -8.24
CA VAL A 76 3.03 6.74 -7.06
C VAL A 76 4.32 7.43 -7.50
N LYS A 77 5.03 6.88 -8.49
CA LYS A 77 6.25 7.51 -9.02
C LYS A 77 6.00 8.85 -9.72
N ALA A 78 4.87 8.99 -10.40
CA ALA A 78 4.51 10.23 -11.08
C ALA A 78 4.23 11.40 -10.11
N SER A 79 4.03 11.12 -8.82
CA SER A 79 3.80 12.15 -7.79
C SER A 79 5.09 12.78 -7.25
N ASP A 80 6.25 12.15 -7.47
CA ASP A 80 7.54 12.52 -6.86
C ASP A 80 8.46 13.27 -7.86
N ASP A 81 8.26 13.05 -9.16
CA ASP A 81 8.78 13.93 -10.20
C ASP A 81 7.91 15.18 -10.22
N GLY A 82 8.34 16.19 -9.44
CA GLY A 82 7.67 17.47 -9.30
C GLY A 82 7.10 17.95 -10.63
N ASP A 83 5.79 18.16 -10.61
CA ASP A 83 5.03 18.87 -11.62
C ASP A 83 5.69 20.25 -11.78
N LYS A 84 6.71 20.32 -12.65
CA LYS A 84 7.19 21.58 -13.18
C LYS A 84 6.04 22.05 -14.03
N ASP A 85 5.27 22.98 -13.46
CA ASP A 85 4.47 23.98 -14.13
C ASP A 85 4.92 24.17 -15.58
N ASP A 86 4.27 23.45 -16.48
CA ASP A 86 4.13 23.87 -17.86
C ASP A 86 2.67 24.34 -17.97
N ASP A 87 2.28 25.30 -17.11
CA ASP A 87 0.99 25.97 -17.19
C ASP A 87 0.88 26.60 -18.59
N PRO A 88 0.04 26.06 -19.49
CA PRO A 88 -0.05 26.56 -20.85
C PRO A 88 -0.56 28.00 -20.90
N ALA A 89 -1.18 28.51 -19.83
CA ALA A 89 -1.63 29.89 -19.72
C ALA A 89 -0.47 30.89 -19.60
N ALA A 90 0.70 30.47 -19.10
CA ALA A 90 1.88 31.32 -18.97
C ALA A 90 2.43 31.82 -20.33
N LYS A 91 2.09 31.15 -21.44
CA LYS A 91 2.53 31.54 -22.80
C LYS A 91 1.75 32.71 -23.42
N TYR A 92 0.64 33.13 -22.83
CA TYR A 92 -0.28 34.10 -23.44
C TYR A 92 -0.43 35.43 -22.67
N LEU A 93 0.34 35.64 -21.60
CA LEU A 93 0.26 36.84 -20.75
C LEU A 93 1.42 37.84 -20.99
N ILE A 94 1.85 38.01 -22.25
CA ILE A 94 2.80 39.08 -22.65
C ILE A 94 2.03 40.26 -23.25
#